data_AF-A0A955WNV3-F1
#
_entry.id   AF-A0A955WNV3-F1
#
_cell.length_a   1.000
_cell.length_b   1.000
_cell.length_c   1.000
_cell.angle_alpha   90.00
_cell.angle_beta   90.00
_cell.angle_gamma   90.00
#
_symmetry.space_group_name_H-M   'P 1'
#
loop_
_entity.id
_entity.type
_entity.pdbx_description
1 polymer ?
#
loop_
_entity_poly.entity_id
_entity_poly.type
_entity_poly.pdbx_seq_one_letter_code
_entity_poly.pdbx_strand_id
1 'polypeptide(L)'
;TDTGPCQRGTERCANGQWQSCQGEIAPVAEQCNGVDDDCDGAADEGDPGAGFGCDASGGQGGECVAGTTFCAGGRIGCAPGEPGAELCNALDDDCDGATDEAVPEGDLCGTGRLGVCAVGLTECRAGAPLCLSRRDPSAERCNGLDDDCDGSIDEGAAEVGSGCATGLLGACAMGTRQCVGGALVCRGLIAPVPETCNGSDDDCDGLADERQPGAGLGCDPGGPDDGACRTGTTACADGALVCVPGEPGAERCDGRDDDCDGRIDEQIPEGGACQTGEPGVCAAGGLACRAGGFVCLPRVAASAEACNGLDDDCDGNTDEGALAGVPCQTGSPGACAAGTLRCVAGAPVCTPRVVPMLETCNGADDDCDGATDESNPGAGFACNAGQPGQCAAGSTACVGGVTVCQPGAPGAETCNGV
;
A
#
# COMPACT_ATOMS: atom_id res chain seq x y z
N THR A 1 10.64 -92.96 86.85
CA THR A 1 11.23 -94.31 86.65
C THR A 1 12.72 -94.12 86.78
N ASP A 2 13.44 -95.03 87.44
CA ASP A 2 14.91 -94.92 87.52
C ASP A 2 15.53 -95.40 86.19
N THR A 3 15.31 -94.61 85.15
CA THR A 3 16.01 -94.70 83.86
C THR A 3 16.97 -93.52 83.84
N GLY A 4 18.27 -93.77 83.64
CA GLY A 4 19.33 -92.77 83.82
C GLY A 4 20.24 -93.03 85.04
N PRO A 5 21.26 -92.19 85.28
CA PRO A 5 22.20 -92.31 86.39
C PRO A 5 21.62 -91.76 87.71
N CYS A 6 20.45 -91.11 87.69
CA CYS A 6 19.83 -90.59 88.89
C CYS A 6 19.46 -91.69 89.87
N GLN A 7 19.74 -91.42 91.14
CA GLN A 7 19.46 -92.34 92.24
C GLN A 7 18.76 -91.59 93.36
N ARG A 8 17.67 -92.15 93.86
CA ARG A 8 17.00 -91.63 95.06
C ARG A 8 17.89 -91.89 96.27
N GLY A 9 18.26 -90.84 96.99
CA GLY A 9 19.00 -90.97 98.24
C GLY A 9 18.10 -91.40 99.40
N THR A 10 18.72 -91.75 100.52
CA THR A 10 17.99 -92.07 101.76
C THR A 10 18.06 -90.88 102.71
N GLU A 11 16.90 -90.35 103.08
CA GLU A 11 16.77 -89.27 104.06
C GLU A 11 16.96 -89.81 105.48
N ARG A 12 17.83 -89.18 106.27
CA ARG A 12 18.06 -89.56 107.69
C ARG A 12 17.68 -88.39 108.60
N CYS A 13 16.79 -88.65 109.55
CA CYS A 13 16.44 -87.68 110.58
C CYS A 13 17.42 -87.80 111.76
N ALA A 14 18.08 -86.68 112.09
CA ALA A 14 18.95 -86.57 113.25
C ALA A 14 18.64 -85.25 113.99
N ASN A 15 18.48 -85.32 115.32
CA ASN A 15 18.13 -84.18 116.17
C ASN A 15 16.87 -83.39 115.73
N GLY A 16 15.87 -84.08 115.18
CA GLY A 16 14.57 -83.51 114.84
C GLY A 16 14.50 -82.74 113.51
N GLN A 17 15.56 -82.76 112.70
CA GLN A 17 15.57 -82.19 111.35
C GLN A 17 16.02 -83.24 110.32
N TRP A 18 15.32 -83.31 109.18
CA TRP A 18 15.75 -84.12 108.04
C TRP A 18 17.05 -83.56 107.49
N GLN A 19 18.06 -84.43 107.34
CA GLN A 19 19.31 -84.09 106.68
C GLN A 19 19.13 -84.22 105.16
N SER A 20 20.09 -83.69 104.39
CA SER A 20 20.16 -83.92 102.95
C SER A 20 20.22 -85.43 102.64
N CYS A 21 19.58 -85.83 101.54
CA CYS A 21 19.56 -87.21 101.08
C CYS A 21 20.99 -87.72 100.87
N GLN A 22 21.39 -88.75 101.62
CA GLN A 22 22.70 -89.35 101.44
C GLN A 22 22.62 -90.35 100.28
N GLY A 23 23.50 -90.18 99.29
CA GLY A 23 23.56 -91.03 98.09
C GLY A 23 22.62 -90.63 96.95
N GLU A 24 22.00 -89.45 97.01
CA GLU A 24 21.19 -88.93 95.91
C GLU A 24 22.08 -88.45 94.75
N ILE A 25 21.73 -88.85 93.52
CA ILE A 25 22.24 -88.25 92.28
C ILE A 25 21.05 -87.48 91.69
N ALA A 26 21.11 -86.16 91.78
CA ALA A 26 20.07 -85.27 91.28
C ALA A 26 20.13 -85.17 89.75
N PRO A 27 18.97 -84.99 89.09
CA PRO A 27 18.91 -84.74 87.65
C PRO A 27 19.63 -83.43 87.30
N VAL A 28 20.42 -83.44 86.24
CA VAL A 28 21.13 -82.28 85.69
C VAL A 28 20.81 -82.15 84.20
N ALA A 29 20.90 -80.96 83.64
CA ALA A 29 20.64 -80.77 82.21
C ALA A 29 21.49 -81.73 81.35
N GLU A 30 20.85 -82.30 80.33
CA GLU A 30 21.45 -83.22 79.35
C GLU A 30 22.80 -82.72 78.84
N GLN A 31 23.79 -83.61 78.69
CA GLN A 31 25.13 -83.29 78.20
C GLN A 31 25.46 -83.89 76.83
N CYS A 32 24.45 -84.35 76.07
CA CYS A 32 24.61 -84.95 74.74
C CYS A 32 25.64 -86.11 74.74
N ASN A 33 25.54 -87.00 75.72
CA ASN A 33 26.50 -88.07 76.03
C ASN A 33 25.90 -89.49 75.90
N GLY A 34 24.65 -89.60 75.43
CA GLY A 34 23.90 -90.84 75.30
C GLY A 34 23.25 -91.30 76.60
N VAL A 35 23.23 -90.45 77.62
CA VAL A 35 22.71 -90.73 78.97
C VAL A 35 21.63 -89.70 79.28
N ASP A 36 20.49 -90.20 79.75
CA ASP A 36 19.38 -89.43 80.34
C ASP A 36 19.86 -88.83 81.68
N ASP A 37 20.55 -87.70 81.63
CA ASP A 37 21.19 -87.00 82.76
C ASP A 37 20.17 -86.28 83.66
N ASP A 38 19.02 -85.89 83.11
CA ASP A 38 17.90 -85.25 83.80
C ASP A 38 16.78 -86.23 84.21
N CYS A 39 16.91 -87.48 83.79
CA CYS A 39 16.11 -88.63 84.22
C CYS A 39 14.60 -88.45 83.94
N ASP A 40 14.27 -87.76 82.86
CA ASP A 40 12.90 -87.58 82.37
C ASP A 40 12.39 -88.76 81.52
N GLY A 41 13.30 -89.69 81.16
CA GLY A 41 13.03 -90.89 80.40
C GLY A 41 13.49 -90.83 78.94
N ALA A 42 14.18 -89.78 78.54
CA ALA A 42 14.61 -89.51 77.18
C ALA A 42 16.08 -89.03 77.21
N ALA A 43 16.97 -89.70 76.48
CA ALA A 43 18.41 -89.46 76.58
C ALA A 43 18.87 -88.45 75.54
N ASP A 44 19.55 -87.40 75.99
CA ASP A 44 20.05 -86.28 75.18
C ASP A 44 18.97 -85.37 74.57
N GLU A 45 17.86 -85.21 75.27
CA GLU A 45 16.72 -84.43 74.79
C GLU A 45 16.91 -82.92 75.00
N GLY A 46 16.63 -82.13 73.95
CA GLY A 46 16.87 -80.68 73.93
C GLY A 46 18.20 -80.30 73.24
N ASP A 47 18.71 -79.09 73.51
CA ASP A 47 20.00 -78.61 73.00
C ASP A 47 20.96 -78.27 74.17
N PRO A 48 21.73 -79.26 74.66
CA PRO A 48 22.79 -79.08 75.66
C PRO A 48 23.82 -78.00 75.32
N GLY A 49 23.98 -77.70 74.02
CA GLY A 49 24.88 -76.68 73.51
C GLY A 49 24.32 -75.26 73.63
N ALA A 50 23.11 -75.06 74.15
CA ALA A 50 22.49 -73.74 74.36
C ALA A 50 22.51 -72.81 73.13
N GLY A 51 22.55 -73.36 71.91
CA GLY A 51 22.72 -72.58 70.67
C GLY A 51 24.05 -71.83 70.58
N PHE A 52 25.12 -72.28 71.25
CA PHE A 52 26.44 -71.70 71.09
C PHE A 52 26.86 -71.74 69.61
N GLY A 53 27.48 -70.65 69.15
CA GLY A 53 28.02 -70.56 67.80
C GLY A 53 29.06 -71.64 67.56
N CYS A 54 28.94 -72.35 66.45
CA CYS A 54 29.91 -73.34 65.99
C CYS A 54 30.36 -73.03 64.56
N ASP A 55 31.57 -73.44 64.23
CA ASP A 55 32.12 -73.31 62.88
C ASP A 55 31.63 -74.48 62.01
N ALA A 56 30.65 -74.20 61.13
CA ALA A 56 30.10 -75.16 60.19
C ALA A 56 30.91 -75.27 58.87
N SER A 57 31.90 -74.38 58.67
CA SER A 57 32.39 -74.03 57.33
C SER A 57 33.38 -75.00 56.71
N GLY A 58 33.80 -76.07 57.40
CA GLY A 58 34.75 -77.04 56.85
C GLY A 58 36.08 -76.45 56.35
N GLY A 59 36.41 -75.20 56.70
CA GLY A 59 37.60 -74.47 56.25
C GLY A 59 37.38 -73.39 55.17
N GLN A 60 36.14 -73.06 54.80
CA GLN A 60 35.81 -71.96 53.87
C GLN A 60 35.51 -70.69 54.68
N GLY A 61 36.46 -69.76 54.76
CA GLY A 61 36.29 -68.51 55.53
C GLY A 61 35.27 -67.57 54.89
N GLY A 62 34.39 -66.96 55.69
CA GLY A 62 33.34 -66.02 55.23
C GLY A 62 32.25 -65.78 56.28
N GLU A 63 31.10 -65.24 55.87
CA GLU A 63 29.89 -65.10 56.72
C GLU A 63 29.25 -66.48 57.03
N CYS A 64 29.58 -67.50 56.24
CA CYS A 64 29.24 -68.93 56.38
C CYS A 64 29.80 -69.65 57.61
N VAL A 65 30.46 -68.93 58.52
CA VAL A 65 31.20 -69.50 59.65
C VAL A 65 30.33 -69.63 60.91
N ALA A 66 29.15 -69.01 60.95
CA ALA A 66 28.26 -69.04 62.11
C ALA A 66 27.13 -70.07 61.97
N GLY A 67 27.32 -71.25 62.55
CA GLY A 67 26.26 -72.24 62.78
C GLY A 67 25.82 -72.30 64.24
N THR A 68 24.75 -73.03 64.54
CA THR A 68 24.34 -73.35 65.91
C THR A 68 24.59 -74.82 66.21
N THR A 69 25.08 -75.11 67.42
CA THR A 69 25.24 -76.49 67.88
C THR A 69 23.89 -77.17 68.03
N PHE A 70 23.81 -78.47 67.73
CA PHE A 70 22.65 -79.31 68.03
C PHE A 70 23.10 -80.69 68.50
N CYS A 71 22.28 -81.38 69.30
CA CYS A 71 22.55 -82.76 69.70
C CYS A 71 21.85 -83.76 68.76
N ALA A 72 22.58 -84.76 68.26
CA ALA A 72 21.98 -85.88 67.53
C ALA A 72 22.76 -87.17 67.74
N GLY A 73 22.17 -88.12 68.49
CA GLY A 73 22.73 -89.46 68.70
C GLY A 73 24.01 -89.46 69.56
N GLY A 74 24.00 -88.74 70.69
CA GLY A 74 25.12 -88.67 71.63
C GLY A 74 26.35 -87.92 71.11
N ARG A 75 26.16 -87.01 70.14
CA ARG A 75 27.22 -86.14 69.58
C ARG A 75 26.67 -84.75 69.28
N ILE A 76 27.45 -83.74 69.64
CA ILE A 76 27.21 -82.34 69.23
C ILE A 76 27.57 -82.21 67.74
N GLY A 77 26.58 -81.88 66.92
CA GLY A 77 26.71 -81.45 65.54
C GLY A 77 26.66 -79.93 65.43
N CYS A 78 27.03 -79.40 64.25
CA CYS A 78 26.90 -78.00 63.91
C CYS A 78 25.95 -77.88 62.72
N ALA A 79 24.86 -77.13 62.87
CA ALA A 79 23.97 -76.79 61.76
C ALA A 79 24.38 -75.43 61.21
N PRO A 80 24.68 -75.29 59.91
CA PRO A 80 24.94 -73.97 59.32
C PRO A 80 23.68 -73.09 59.45
N GLY A 81 23.88 -71.76 59.52
CA GLY A 81 22.78 -70.80 59.45
C GLY A 81 22.01 -70.91 58.12
N GLU A 82 20.82 -70.30 58.06
CA GLU A 82 20.09 -70.20 56.78
C GLU A 82 20.90 -69.31 55.82
N PRO A 83 21.19 -69.78 54.59
CA PRO A 83 21.99 -69.01 53.64
C PRO A 83 21.26 -67.75 53.19
N GLY A 84 22.03 -66.66 53.01
CA GLY A 84 21.54 -65.39 52.48
C GLY A 84 21.26 -65.48 50.98
N ALA A 85 20.92 -64.33 50.38
CA ALA A 85 21.02 -64.19 48.93
C ALA A 85 22.35 -63.52 48.61
N GLU A 86 23.03 -63.97 47.57
CA GLU A 86 24.31 -63.43 47.11
C GLU A 86 24.26 -61.91 46.91
N LEU A 87 25.21 -61.23 47.52
CA LEU A 87 25.50 -59.82 47.28
C LEU A 87 26.80 -59.73 46.48
N CYS A 88 26.92 -58.72 45.63
CA CYS A 88 28.19 -58.46 44.93
C CYS A 88 29.20 -57.81 45.89
N ASN A 89 29.82 -58.60 46.78
CA ASN A 89 30.71 -58.13 47.84
C ASN A 89 32.02 -58.95 47.96
N ALA A 90 32.27 -59.88 47.04
CA ALA A 90 33.40 -60.82 47.04
C ALA A 90 33.36 -61.85 48.19
N LEU A 91 32.19 -62.09 48.78
CA LEU A 91 31.93 -63.11 49.78
C LEU A 91 30.94 -64.13 49.23
N ASP A 92 31.03 -65.35 49.75
CA ASP A 92 30.04 -66.41 49.58
C ASP A 92 28.98 -66.18 50.67
N ASP A 93 27.88 -65.51 50.33
CA ASP A 93 26.82 -65.11 51.28
C ASP A 93 25.74 -66.20 51.42
N ASP A 94 25.62 -67.09 50.43
CA ASP A 94 24.68 -68.20 50.37
C ASP A 94 25.33 -69.58 50.63
N CYS A 95 26.64 -69.61 50.82
CA CYS A 95 27.42 -70.76 51.25
C CYS A 95 27.38 -71.96 50.30
N ASP A 96 27.15 -71.73 49.00
CA ASP A 96 27.16 -72.78 47.98
C ASP A 96 28.58 -73.12 47.46
N GLY A 97 29.57 -72.29 47.84
CA GLY A 97 30.99 -72.46 47.50
C GLY A 97 31.43 -71.73 46.22
N ALA A 98 30.53 -71.00 45.56
CA ALA A 98 30.88 -69.96 44.61
C ALA A 98 30.93 -68.59 45.33
N THR A 99 31.19 -67.53 44.57
CA THR A 99 31.28 -66.18 45.13
C THR A 99 30.65 -65.23 44.12
N ASP A 100 29.69 -64.43 44.56
CA ASP A 100 28.94 -63.47 43.75
C ASP A 100 28.20 -64.11 42.54
N GLU A 101 27.76 -65.36 42.65
CA GLU A 101 26.87 -66.01 41.68
C GLU A 101 25.41 -65.58 41.88
N ALA A 102 24.57 -65.76 40.85
CA ALA A 102 23.13 -65.48 40.94
C ALA A 102 22.71 -64.08 41.46
N VAL A 103 23.65 -63.12 41.56
CA VAL A 103 23.40 -61.74 41.97
C VAL A 103 22.40 -61.09 41.00
N PRO A 104 21.36 -60.41 41.48
CA PRO A 104 20.47 -59.63 40.63
C PRO A 104 21.22 -58.53 39.86
N GLU A 105 21.37 -58.72 38.56
CA GLU A 105 21.94 -57.73 37.65
C GLU A 105 20.85 -56.92 36.93
N GLY A 106 21.20 -55.73 36.48
CA GLY A 106 20.32 -54.94 35.60
C GLY A 106 19.46 -53.89 36.29
N ASP A 107 19.75 -53.56 37.55
CA ASP A 107 19.16 -52.39 38.20
C ASP A 107 19.75 -51.10 37.63
N LEU A 108 18.93 -50.04 37.56
CA LEU A 108 19.36 -48.74 37.08
C LEU A 108 20.33 -48.10 38.08
N CYS A 109 21.45 -47.62 37.58
CA CYS A 109 22.47 -46.95 38.37
C CYS A 109 23.00 -45.69 37.65
N GLY A 110 23.67 -44.80 38.40
CA GLY A 110 24.34 -43.63 37.85
C GLY A 110 25.80 -43.92 37.49
N THR A 111 26.20 -43.70 36.24
CA THR A 111 27.59 -43.94 35.78
C THR A 111 28.55 -42.79 36.12
N GLY A 112 28.00 -41.64 36.53
CA GLY A 112 28.75 -40.39 36.71
C GLY A 112 29.08 -39.66 35.41
N ARG A 113 28.63 -40.16 34.25
CA ARG A 113 28.72 -39.46 32.95
C ARG A 113 27.52 -38.52 32.75
N LEU A 114 27.60 -37.67 31.73
CA LEU A 114 26.55 -36.74 31.33
C LEU A 114 25.64 -37.36 30.25
N GLY A 115 24.57 -36.66 29.92
CA GLY A 115 23.66 -37.02 28.83
C GLY A 115 23.05 -38.41 28.90
N VAL A 116 22.88 -39.03 27.74
CA VAL A 116 22.31 -40.39 27.62
C VAL A 116 23.19 -41.47 28.27
N CYS A 117 24.46 -41.15 28.56
CA CYS A 117 25.39 -42.05 29.24
C CYS A 117 25.25 -42.05 30.77
N ALA A 118 24.49 -41.12 31.35
CA ALA A 118 24.37 -40.95 32.80
C ALA A 118 23.74 -42.16 33.50
N VAL A 119 22.87 -42.88 32.80
CA VAL A 119 22.17 -44.06 33.31
C VAL A 119 22.84 -45.32 32.76
N GLY A 120 23.23 -46.19 33.68
CA GLY A 120 23.79 -47.51 33.38
C GLY A 120 22.99 -48.62 34.05
N LEU A 121 23.46 -49.83 33.86
CA LEU A 121 22.99 -51.00 34.61
C LEU A 121 24.08 -51.51 35.54
N THR A 122 23.66 -52.02 36.69
CA THR A 122 24.54 -52.73 37.62
C THR A 122 24.99 -54.06 37.00
N GLU A 123 26.31 -54.29 37.01
CA GLU A 123 26.96 -55.56 36.64
C GLU A 123 27.91 -55.92 37.79
N CYS A 124 27.92 -57.19 38.21
CA CYS A 124 28.86 -57.64 39.22
C CYS A 124 30.19 -58.02 38.54
N ARG A 125 31.26 -57.26 38.83
CA ARG A 125 32.59 -57.55 38.26
C ARG A 125 33.65 -57.57 39.35
N ALA A 126 34.20 -58.75 39.58
CA ALA A 126 35.25 -59.00 40.58
C ALA A 126 34.82 -58.59 42.02
N GLY A 127 33.61 -58.99 42.43
CA GLY A 127 33.09 -58.77 43.78
C GLY A 127 32.82 -57.32 44.15
N ALA A 128 32.53 -56.49 43.14
CA ALA A 128 32.04 -55.13 43.34
C ALA A 128 30.96 -54.79 42.30
N PRO A 129 29.87 -54.11 42.69
CA PRO A 129 28.86 -53.67 41.76
C PRO A 129 29.41 -52.49 40.94
N LEU A 130 29.55 -52.68 39.64
CA LEU A 130 29.92 -51.62 38.70
C LEU A 130 28.68 -51.11 37.98
N CYS A 131 28.61 -49.79 37.80
CA CYS A 131 27.60 -49.18 36.95
C CYS A 131 28.15 -48.98 35.53
N LEU A 132 27.66 -49.76 34.57
CA LEU A 132 28.13 -49.70 33.19
C LEU A 132 27.09 -49.01 32.29
N SER A 133 27.54 -47.99 31.55
CA SER A 133 26.72 -47.37 30.51
C SER A 133 26.46 -48.39 29.40
N ARG A 134 25.20 -48.51 28.96
CA ARG A 134 24.80 -49.35 27.82
C ARG A 134 24.70 -48.58 26.51
N ARG A 135 24.94 -47.26 26.55
CA ARG A 135 25.07 -46.40 25.37
C ARG A 135 26.51 -45.91 25.26
N ASP A 136 27.07 -46.11 24.07
CA ASP A 136 28.31 -45.48 23.66
C ASP A 136 28.00 -44.06 23.16
N PRO A 137 28.88 -43.08 23.45
CA PRO A 137 28.85 -41.77 22.83
C PRO A 137 28.70 -41.86 21.31
N SER A 138 27.75 -41.11 20.76
CA SER A 138 27.52 -41.02 19.32
C SER A 138 27.36 -39.57 18.91
N ALA A 139 27.61 -39.24 17.64
CA ALA A 139 27.49 -37.86 17.17
C ALA A 139 26.08 -37.32 17.42
N GLU A 140 26.02 -36.05 17.85
CA GLU A 140 24.79 -35.34 18.15
C GLU A 140 23.79 -35.36 16.99
N ARG A 141 22.53 -35.48 17.38
CA ARG A 141 21.37 -35.32 16.52
C ARG A 141 20.47 -34.30 17.19
N CYS A 142 19.74 -33.52 16.40
CA CYS A 142 18.81 -32.54 16.99
C CYS A 142 17.56 -33.25 17.56
N ASN A 143 17.69 -33.79 18.77
CA ASN A 143 16.68 -34.58 19.46
C ASN A 143 16.47 -34.16 20.93
N GLY A 144 17.23 -33.16 21.41
CA GLY A 144 17.15 -32.61 22.76
C GLY A 144 17.87 -33.45 23.80
N LEU A 145 18.72 -34.38 23.38
CA LEU A 145 19.57 -35.22 24.21
C LEU A 145 21.04 -34.87 23.95
N ASP A 146 21.88 -35.18 24.94
CA ASP A 146 23.33 -35.15 24.85
C ASP A 146 23.77 -36.60 24.52
N ASP A 147 23.91 -36.89 23.22
CA ASP A 147 24.16 -38.21 22.63
C ASP A 147 25.65 -38.60 22.68
N ASP A 148 26.56 -37.62 22.72
CA ASP A 148 28.02 -37.80 22.83
C ASP A 148 28.56 -37.67 24.27
N CYS A 149 27.68 -37.25 25.18
CA CYS A 149 27.90 -37.20 26.63
C CYS A 149 28.97 -36.18 27.05
N ASP A 150 29.17 -35.10 26.28
CA ASP A 150 30.10 -34.01 26.58
C ASP A 150 29.53 -32.92 27.51
N GLY A 151 28.20 -32.95 27.75
CA GLY A 151 27.47 -32.02 28.60
C GLY A 151 26.80 -30.86 27.89
N SER A 152 26.98 -30.74 26.57
CA SER A 152 26.22 -29.88 25.69
C SER A 152 25.06 -30.68 25.08
N ILE A 153 24.04 -29.99 24.57
CA ILE A 153 22.88 -30.66 23.95
C ILE A 153 22.78 -30.19 22.51
N ASP A 154 22.68 -31.14 21.58
CA ASP A 154 22.47 -30.95 20.14
C ASP A 154 23.56 -30.11 19.43
N GLU A 155 24.78 -30.02 19.97
CA GLU A 155 25.90 -29.29 19.36
C GLU A 155 26.49 -30.03 18.16
N GLY A 156 26.76 -29.31 17.06
CA GLY A 156 27.37 -29.94 15.89
C GLY A 156 26.49 -30.98 15.17
N ALA A 157 25.19 -31.05 15.46
CA ALA A 157 24.25 -31.92 14.78
C ALA A 157 24.33 -31.75 13.24
N ALA A 158 24.68 -32.82 12.53
CA ALA A 158 25.02 -32.79 11.10
C ALA A 158 23.88 -32.30 10.18
N GLU A 159 22.65 -32.32 10.67
CA GLU A 159 21.45 -31.89 9.96
C GLU A 159 21.32 -30.35 9.92
N VAL A 160 21.97 -29.64 10.85
CA VAL A 160 21.96 -28.18 10.96
C VAL A 160 22.73 -27.57 9.78
N GLY A 161 22.17 -26.51 9.20
CA GLY A 161 22.72 -25.83 8.02
C GLY A 161 22.34 -26.47 6.68
N SER A 162 21.73 -27.66 6.67
CA SER A 162 21.18 -28.23 5.44
C SER A 162 20.00 -27.41 4.91
N GLY A 163 19.86 -27.33 3.58
CA GLY A 163 18.75 -26.66 2.93
C GLY A 163 17.42 -27.35 3.21
N CYS A 164 16.36 -26.57 3.42
CA CYS A 164 15.00 -27.04 3.66
C CYS A 164 13.98 -26.14 2.95
N ALA A 165 12.79 -26.68 2.70
CA ALA A 165 11.65 -25.89 2.24
C ALA A 165 10.88 -25.38 3.46
N THR A 166 10.62 -24.07 3.52
CA THR A 166 9.86 -23.43 4.60
C THR A 166 8.36 -23.70 4.51
N GLY A 167 7.89 -24.12 3.33
CA GLY A 167 6.46 -24.23 3.01
C GLY A 167 5.85 -22.90 2.54
N LEU A 168 6.62 -21.81 2.51
CA LEU A 168 6.24 -20.56 1.88
C LEU A 168 6.47 -20.61 0.37
N LEU A 169 5.87 -19.67 -0.35
CA LEU A 169 6.00 -19.50 -1.79
C LEU A 169 7.08 -18.46 -2.11
N GLY A 170 7.37 -18.27 -3.40
CA GLY A 170 8.26 -17.20 -3.86
C GLY A 170 9.70 -17.30 -3.33
N ALA A 171 10.29 -16.12 -3.06
CA ALA A 171 11.66 -15.99 -2.59
C ALA A 171 11.89 -16.61 -1.19
N CYS A 172 10.83 -16.74 -0.38
CA CYS A 172 10.91 -17.32 0.97
C CYS A 172 10.86 -18.85 1.01
N ALA A 173 10.68 -19.52 -0.12
CA ALA A 173 10.50 -20.97 -0.17
C ALA A 173 11.70 -21.75 0.41
N MET A 174 12.90 -21.17 0.34
CA MET A 174 14.14 -21.79 0.79
C MET A 174 14.57 -21.29 2.18
N GLY A 175 14.97 -22.25 3.01
CA GLY A 175 15.51 -22.01 4.35
C GLY A 175 16.70 -22.90 4.66
N THR A 176 17.26 -22.73 5.85
CA THR A 176 18.23 -23.63 6.46
C THR A 176 17.67 -24.26 7.73
N ARG A 177 18.01 -25.53 7.96
CA ARG A 177 17.65 -26.22 9.19
C ARG A 177 18.44 -25.67 10.36
N GLN A 178 17.75 -25.33 11.44
CA GLN A 178 18.33 -24.96 12.73
C GLN A 178 17.81 -25.89 13.80
N CYS A 179 18.66 -26.26 14.76
CA CYS A 179 18.22 -26.99 15.93
C CYS A 179 17.72 -26.00 16.99
N VAL A 180 16.43 -26.09 17.34
CA VAL A 180 15.81 -25.22 18.34
C VAL A 180 15.03 -26.09 19.32
N GLY A 181 15.57 -26.26 20.53
CA GLY A 181 14.94 -27.04 21.59
C GLY A 181 14.72 -28.52 21.23
N GLY A 182 15.73 -29.17 20.65
CA GLY A 182 15.66 -30.59 20.28
C GLY A 182 14.83 -30.91 19.04
N ALA A 183 14.50 -29.91 18.21
CA ALA A 183 13.78 -30.10 16.97
C ALA A 183 14.40 -29.31 15.81
N LEU A 184 14.48 -29.95 14.65
CA LEU A 184 14.89 -29.30 13.40
C LEU A 184 13.77 -28.38 12.92
N VAL A 185 14.03 -27.08 12.96
CA VAL A 185 13.17 -26.04 12.44
C VAL A 185 13.77 -25.50 11.15
N CYS A 186 12.96 -25.39 10.10
CA CYS A 186 13.38 -24.70 8.88
C CYS A 186 13.21 -23.20 9.07
N ARG A 187 14.30 -22.44 9.10
CA ARG A 187 14.25 -20.97 9.10
C ARG A 187 14.51 -20.43 7.71
N GLY A 188 13.63 -19.56 7.23
CA GLY A 188 13.77 -18.90 5.92
C GLY A 188 15.04 -18.08 5.84
N LEU A 189 15.68 -18.09 4.67
CA LEU A 189 16.86 -17.25 4.38
C LEU A 189 16.48 -15.79 4.11
N ILE A 190 15.27 -15.58 3.60
CA ILE A 190 14.73 -14.28 3.23
C ILE A 190 13.49 -14.06 4.11
N ALA A 191 13.43 -12.89 4.75
CA ALA A 191 12.24 -12.46 5.46
C ALA A 191 11.29 -11.79 4.45
N PRO A 192 9.96 -12.00 4.56
CA PRO A 192 9.01 -11.34 3.68
C PRO A 192 9.08 -9.82 3.89
N VAL A 193 9.12 -9.09 2.80
CA VAL A 193 9.14 -7.62 2.77
C VAL A 193 8.04 -7.13 1.83
N PRO A 194 7.53 -5.88 1.98
CA PRO A 194 6.52 -5.38 1.07
C PRO A 194 6.99 -5.42 -0.39
N GLU A 195 6.06 -5.75 -1.29
CA GLU A 195 6.33 -5.83 -2.73
C GLU A 195 7.02 -4.59 -3.29
N THR A 196 7.96 -4.85 -4.18
CA THR A 196 8.50 -3.87 -5.10
C THR A 196 8.24 -4.33 -6.52
N CYS A 197 7.93 -3.41 -7.43
CA CYS A 197 7.62 -3.74 -8.82
C CYS A 197 8.85 -4.32 -9.55
N ASN A 198 9.09 -5.61 -9.40
CA ASN A 198 10.30 -6.32 -9.81
C ASN A 198 10.01 -7.72 -10.40
N GLY A 199 8.74 -8.16 -10.40
CA GLY A 199 8.31 -9.46 -10.94
C GLY A 199 8.50 -10.64 -9.99
N SER A 200 8.89 -10.39 -8.74
CA SER A 200 9.07 -11.40 -7.68
C SER A 200 7.95 -11.29 -6.65
N ASP A 201 7.78 -12.34 -5.86
CA ASP A 201 6.91 -12.41 -4.68
C ASP A 201 7.81 -12.16 -3.45
N ASP A 202 7.95 -10.88 -3.09
CA ASP A 202 8.82 -10.36 -2.04
C ASP A 202 8.20 -10.56 -0.64
N ASP A 203 6.87 -10.56 -0.54
CA ASP A 203 6.10 -10.73 0.69
C ASP A 203 5.65 -12.18 0.96
N CYS A 204 5.85 -13.04 -0.05
CA CYS A 204 5.70 -14.49 0.01
C CYS A 204 4.26 -14.96 0.21
N ASP A 205 3.28 -14.18 -0.29
CA ASP A 205 1.85 -14.52 -0.28
C ASP A 205 1.41 -15.37 -1.50
N GLY A 206 2.30 -15.54 -2.48
CA GLY A 206 2.09 -16.34 -3.70
C GLY A 206 1.65 -15.54 -4.92
N LEU A 207 1.56 -14.22 -4.82
CA LEU A 207 1.37 -13.29 -5.92
C LEU A 207 2.63 -12.43 -6.07
N ALA A 208 2.92 -12.02 -7.30
CA ALA A 208 4.03 -11.11 -7.56
C ALA A 208 3.46 -9.72 -7.88
N ASP A 209 4.10 -8.69 -7.32
CA ASP A 209 3.76 -7.28 -7.53
C ASP A 209 2.28 -6.92 -7.27
N GLU A 210 1.62 -7.55 -6.29
CA GLU A 210 0.23 -7.26 -5.96
C GLU A 210 0.06 -5.91 -5.25
N ARG A 211 -1.17 -5.37 -5.30
CA ARG A 211 -1.50 -4.02 -4.80
C ARG A 211 -0.76 -2.86 -5.49
N GLN A 212 -0.15 -3.11 -6.66
CA GLN A 212 0.49 -2.09 -7.50
C GLN A 212 1.59 -1.31 -6.74
N PRO A 213 2.67 -1.99 -6.35
CA PRO A 213 3.75 -1.39 -5.58
C PRO A 213 4.42 -0.27 -6.36
N GLY A 214 4.56 0.89 -5.72
CA GLY A 214 5.17 2.09 -6.33
C GLY A 214 4.32 2.79 -7.39
N ALA A 215 3.04 2.41 -7.57
CA ALA A 215 2.12 3.10 -8.47
C ALA A 215 1.60 4.42 -7.88
N GLY A 216 1.14 5.32 -8.76
CA GLY A 216 0.53 6.61 -8.39
C GLY A 216 1.52 7.73 -8.06
N LEU A 217 2.83 7.51 -8.23
CA LEU A 217 3.83 8.56 -8.16
C LEU A 217 3.87 9.32 -9.48
N GLY A 218 4.07 10.64 -9.43
CA GLY A 218 4.26 11.44 -10.63
C GLY A 218 5.53 11.02 -11.38
N CYS A 219 5.42 10.86 -12.68
CA CYS A 219 6.55 10.57 -13.57
C CYS A 219 6.45 11.40 -14.85
N ASP A 220 7.57 11.55 -15.55
CA ASP A 220 7.63 12.20 -16.87
C ASP A 220 7.85 11.13 -17.94
N PRO A 221 6.86 10.88 -18.82
CA PRO A 221 6.99 9.89 -19.90
C PRO A 221 7.94 10.33 -21.03
N GLY A 222 8.48 11.56 -21.01
CA GLY A 222 9.53 12.00 -21.92
C GLY A 222 9.06 12.31 -23.35
N GLY A 223 7.86 12.88 -23.49
CA GLY A 223 7.32 13.32 -24.78
C GLY A 223 7.91 14.65 -25.30
N PRO A 224 7.77 14.96 -26.60
CA PRO A 224 8.25 16.20 -27.20
C PRO A 224 7.48 17.45 -26.77
N ASP A 225 6.31 17.28 -26.16
CA ASP A 225 5.38 18.38 -25.89
C ASP A 225 5.56 18.93 -24.46
N ASP A 226 5.85 20.22 -24.36
CA ASP A 226 6.09 20.95 -23.10
C ASP A 226 4.80 21.17 -22.25
N GLY A 227 3.67 20.56 -22.65
CA GLY A 227 2.30 20.77 -22.15
C GLY A 227 1.87 19.94 -20.93
N ALA A 228 0.54 19.80 -20.74
CA ALA A 228 -0.09 19.14 -19.59
C ALA A 228 0.25 17.64 -19.48
N CYS A 229 0.74 17.06 -20.57
CA CYS A 229 0.98 15.62 -20.75
C CYS A 229 2.35 15.14 -20.24
N ARG A 230 3.20 16.05 -19.77
CA ARG A 230 4.45 15.68 -19.06
C ARG A 230 4.21 15.02 -17.70
N THR A 231 2.99 15.09 -17.17
CA THR A 231 2.67 14.44 -15.91
C THR A 231 1.96 13.13 -16.18
N GLY A 232 2.71 12.04 -16.08
CA GLY A 232 2.18 10.69 -15.97
C GLY A 232 2.09 10.23 -14.52
N THR A 233 1.50 9.06 -14.33
CA THR A 233 1.59 8.31 -13.06
C THR A 233 2.31 7.00 -13.27
N THR A 234 3.11 6.61 -12.30
CA THR A 234 3.75 5.30 -12.32
C THR A 234 2.68 4.21 -12.17
N ALA A 235 2.84 3.13 -12.91
CA ALA A 235 2.08 1.90 -12.74
C ALA A 235 3.05 0.72 -12.77
N CYS A 236 2.75 -0.34 -12.04
CA CYS A 236 3.51 -1.58 -12.15
C CYS A 236 2.91 -2.43 -13.28
N ALA A 237 3.71 -2.72 -14.31
CA ALA A 237 3.33 -3.56 -15.44
C ALA A 237 4.46 -4.54 -15.77
N ASP A 238 4.14 -5.82 -15.81
CA ASP A 238 5.08 -6.92 -16.14
C ASP A 238 6.39 -6.88 -15.34
N GLY A 239 6.32 -6.60 -14.03
CA GLY A 239 7.49 -6.54 -13.15
C GLY A 239 8.38 -5.31 -13.34
N ALA A 240 7.86 -4.26 -13.99
CA ALA A 240 8.56 -3.00 -14.16
C ALA A 240 7.66 -1.80 -13.90
N LEU A 241 8.24 -0.79 -13.24
CA LEU A 241 7.56 0.48 -13.01
C LEU A 241 7.54 1.26 -14.33
N VAL A 242 6.38 1.34 -14.96
CA VAL A 242 6.16 2.08 -16.20
C VAL A 242 5.52 3.42 -15.92
N CYS A 243 5.83 4.43 -16.73
CA CYS A 243 5.16 5.72 -16.68
C CYS A 243 3.95 5.69 -17.62
N VAL A 244 2.74 5.74 -17.07
CA VAL A 244 1.51 5.82 -17.84
C VAL A 244 1.16 7.30 -17.99
N PRO A 245 1.09 7.85 -19.22
CA PRO A 245 0.65 9.21 -19.45
C PRO A 245 -0.74 9.44 -18.86
N GLY A 246 -1.02 10.66 -18.39
CA GLY A 246 -2.37 11.07 -18.04
C GLY A 246 -3.31 10.99 -19.25
N GLU A 247 -4.62 10.88 -19.02
CA GLU A 247 -5.59 10.95 -20.12
C GLU A 247 -5.56 12.36 -20.74
N PRO A 248 -5.50 12.47 -22.08
CA PRO A 248 -5.54 13.75 -22.75
C PRO A 248 -6.87 14.45 -22.47
N GLY A 249 -6.80 15.73 -22.12
CA GLY A 249 -7.95 16.59 -21.95
C GLY A 249 -8.51 17.06 -23.29
N ALA A 250 -9.59 17.84 -23.25
CA ALA A 250 -9.93 18.67 -24.39
C ALA A 250 -9.15 19.98 -24.29
N GLU A 251 -8.70 20.49 -25.44
CA GLU A 251 -7.98 21.76 -25.54
C GLU A 251 -8.72 22.91 -24.83
N ARG A 252 -7.95 23.73 -24.12
CA ARG A 252 -8.42 24.97 -23.51
C ARG A 252 -7.53 26.09 -24.02
N CYS A 253 -8.11 27.28 -24.21
CA CYS A 253 -7.36 28.45 -24.64
C CYS A 253 -6.49 29.00 -23.50
N ASP A 254 -5.37 28.33 -23.19
CA ASP A 254 -4.45 28.70 -22.12
C ASP A 254 -2.96 28.60 -22.51
N GLY A 255 -2.69 28.33 -23.79
CA GLY A 255 -1.35 28.31 -24.35
C GLY A 255 -0.59 27.01 -24.05
N ARG A 256 -1.31 25.96 -23.69
CA ARG A 256 -0.79 24.60 -23.45
C ARG A 256 -1.41 23.64 -24.45
N ASP A 257 -0.69 22.55 -24.68
CA ASP A 257 -1.20 21.35 -25.33
C ASP A 257 -1.80 20.47 -24.22
N ASP A 258 -3.13 20.51 -24.10
CA ASP A 258 -3.94 19.81 -23.10
C ASP A 258 -4.36 18.41 -23.61
N ASP A 259 -4.41 18.19 -24.92
CA ASP A 259 -4.81 16.93 -25.59
C ASP A 259 -3.64 16.08 -26.12
N CYS A 260 -2.41 16.57 -25.97
CA CYS A 260 -1.17 15.89 -26.28
C CYS A 260 -0.97 15.56 -27.77
N ASP A 261 -1.56 16.32 -28.70
CA ASP A 261 -1.44 16.06 -30.14
C ASP A 261 -0.26 16.79 -30.83
N GLY A 262 0.47 17.61 -30.07
CA GLY A 262 1.61 18.41 -30.52
C GLY A 262 1.23 19.77 -31.08
N ARG A 263 -0.04 20.18 -30.95
CA ARG A 263 -0.55 21.51 -31.33
C ARG A 263 -1.11 22.20 -30.10
N ILE A 264 -0.94 23.51 -30.03
CA ILE A 264 -1.39 24.33 -28.90
C ILE A 264 -2.68 25.04 -29.28
N ASP A 265 -3.69 24.98 -28.40
CA ASP A 265 -4.97 25.68 -28.50
C ASP A 265 -5.73 25.39 -29.82
N GLU A 266 -5.66 24.16 -30.34
CA GLU A 266 -6.38 23.72 -31.55
C GLU A 266 -7.81 23.25 -31.21
N GLN A 267 -8.72 23.16 -32.19
CA GLN A 267 -10.09 22.66 -32.00
C GLN A 267 -10.92 23.36 -30.90
N ILE A 268 -10.47 24.52 -30.41
CA ILE A 268 -11.23 25.35 -29.46
C ILE A 268 -12.49 25.85 -30.18
N PRO A 269 -13.70 25.54 -29.68
CA PRO A 269 -14.92 26.10 -30.25
C PRO A 269 -14.84 27.62 -30.24
N GLU A 270 -15.05 28.25 -31.41
CA GLU A 270 -15.13 29.72 -31.51
C GLU A 270 -16.13 30.24 -30.46
N GLY A 271 -15.65 31.12 -29.61
CA GLY A 271 -16.30 31.44 -28.35
C GLY A 271 -17.52 32.36 -28.51
N GLY A 272 -18.22 32.50 -27.37
CA GLY A 272 -19.44 33.30 -27.23
C GLY A 272 -19.31 34.76 -27.66
N ALA A 273 -20.44 35.46 -27.65
CA ALA A 273 -20.47 36.89 -27.99
C ALA A 273 -19.64 37.71 -27.00
N CYS A 274 -18.91 38.70 -27.50
CA CYS A 274 -18.15 39.67 -26.72
C CYS A 274 -18.33 41.09 -27.28
N GLN A 275 -17.81 42.08 -26.57
CA GLN A 275 -17.80 43.48 -27.00
C GLN A 275 -16.36 43.89 -27.29
N THR A 276 -16.08 44.33 -28.51
CA THR A 276 -14.72 44.73 -28.95
C THR A 276 -14.30 46.08 -28.37
N GLY A 277 -15.28 46.92 -28.02
CA GLY A 277 -15.06 48.31 -27.64
C GLY A 277 -14.95 49.25 -28.84
N GLU A 278 -15.08 48.73 -30.07
CA GLU A 278 -15.16 49.55 -31.28
C GLU A 278 -16.57 50.15 -31.44
N PRO A 279 -16.70 51.33 -32.09
CA PRO A 279 -17.99 51.92 -32.43
C PRO A 279 -18.79 51.10 -33.46
N GLY A 280 -20.04 51.52 -33.68
CA GLY A 280 -20.86 51.05 -34.79
C GLY A 280 -21.10 49.54 -34.84
N VAL A 281 -21.12 49.00 -36.06
CA VAL A 281 -21.37 47.58 -36.33
C VAL A 281 -20.24 46.67 -35.86
N CYS A 282 -19.04 47.21 -35.62
CA CYS A 282 -17.87 46.49 -35.14
C CYS A 282 -17.91 46.19 -33.63
N ALA A 283 -18.81 46.82 -32.87
CA ALA A 283 -18.91 46.65 -31.42
C ALA A 283 -19.14 45.19 -31.01
N ALA A 284 -19.94 44.45 -31.78
CA ALA A 284 -20.25 43.05 -31.52
C ALA A 284 -19.14 42.13 -32.05
N GLY A 285 -18.50 41.40 -31.13
CA GLY A 285 -17.42 40.48 -31.45
C GLY A 285 -17.71 39.01 -31.14
N GLY A 286 -16.81 38.14 -31.57
CA GLY A 286 -16.68 36.76 -31.14
C GLY A 286 -15.34 36.54 -30.42
N LEU A 287 -15.35 35.72 -29.38
CA LEU A 287 -14.11 35.32 -28.71
C LEU A 287 -13.36 34.33 -29.60
N ALA A 288 -12.13 34.65 -29.97
CA ALA A 288 -11.22 33.76 -30.68
C ALA A 288 -10.00 33.46 -29.81
N CYS A 289 -9.54 32.21 -29.79
CA CYS A 289 -8.31 31.89 -29.08
C CYS A 289 -7.10 32.36 -29.89
N ARG A 290 -6.22 33.18 -29.29
CA ARG A 290 -4.99 33.63 -29.93
C ARG A 290 -3.87 33.75 -28.90
N ALA A 291 -2.84 32.93 -29.06
CA ALA A 291 -1.66 32.88 -28.19
C ALA A 291 -2.01 32.64 -26.69
N GLY A 292 -2.81 31.62 -26.40
CA GLY A 292 -3.17 31.24 -25.03
C GLY A 292 -4.14 32.18 -24.31
N GLY A 293 -4.89 32.99 -25.06
CA GLY A 293 -5.91 33.87 -24.49
C GLY A 293 -7.05 34.14 -25.47
N PHE A 294 -8.26 34.27 -24.92
CA PHE A 294 -9.41 34.70 -25.72
C PHE A 294 -9.28 36.19 -26.04
N VAL A 295 -9.23 36.50 -27.34
CA VAL A 295 -9.27 37.84 -27.90
C VAL A 295 -10.64 38.07 -28.52
N CYS A 296 -11.26 39.21 -28.22
CA CYS A 296 -12.52 39.60 -28.86
C CYS A 296 -12.22 40.20 -30.23
N LEU A 297 -12.70 39.56 -31.30
CA LEU A 297 -12.56 40.07 -32.67
C LEU A 297 -13.94 40.50 -33.20
N PRO A 298 -14.03 41.62 -33.93
CA PRO A 298 -15.28 42.07 -34.53
C PRO A 298 -15.80 41.03 -35.52
N ARG A 299 -17.13 40.77 -35.49
CA ARG A 299 -17.76 39.80 -36.42
C ARG A 299 -18.00 40.40 -37.80
N VAL A 300 -18.05 41.71 -37.89
CA VAL A 300 -18.23 42.49 -39.11
C VAL A 300 -16.98 43.33 -39.29
N ALA A 301 -16.37 43.27 -40.47
CA ALA A 301 -15.24 44.12 -40.79
C ALA A 301 -15.75 45.52 -41.18
N ALA A 302 -15.02 46.55 -40.77
CA ALA A 302 -15.27 47.93 -41.18
C ALA A 302 -15.37 48.03 -42.71
N SER A 303 -16.37 48.76 -43.19
CA SER A 303 -16.65 48.97 -44.60
C SER A 303 -17.12 50.39 -44.83
N ALA A 304 -17.04 50.91 -46.06
CA ALA A 304 -17.45 52.29 -46.33
C ALA A 304 -18.92 52.54 -45.98
N GLU A 305 -19.21 53.71 -45.39
CA GLU A 305 -20.54 54.13 -44.96
C GLU A 305 -21.62 53.94 -46.03
N ALA A 306 -22.64 53.14 -45.69
CA ALA A 306 -23.91 53.15 -46.40
C ALA A 306 -24.85 54.12 -45.67
N CYS A 307 -25.72 54.81 -46.41
CA CYS A 307 -26.75 55.65 -45.78
C CYS A 307 -27.87 54.75 -45.21
N ASN A 308 -27.62 54.16 -44.05
CA ASN A 308 -28.47 53.16 -43.39
C ASN A 308 -28.68 53.45 -41.88
N GLY A 309 -28.07 54.52 -41.35
CA GLY A 309 -28.16 54.92 -39.95
C GLY A 309 -27.29 54.08 -39.01
N LEU A 310 -26.35 53.30 -39.56
CA LEU A 310 -25.32 52.56 -38.86
C LEU A 310 -23.95 53.18 -39.17
N ASP A 311 -23.03 53.01 -38.24
CA ASP A 311 -21.60 53.34 -38.40
C ASP A 311 -20.93 52.05 -38.92
N ASP A 312 -20.79 51.96 -40.24
CA ASP A 312 -20.34 50.78 -40.99
C ASP A 312 -18.81 50.70 -41.04
N ASP A 313 -18.12 51.84 -40.96
CA ASP A 313 -16.66 51.97 -40.98
C ASP A 313 -16.02 52.04 -39.57
N CYS A 314 -16.88 52.17 -38.55
CA CYS A 314 -16.55 52.08 -37.14
C CYS A 314 -15.64 53.22 -36.65
N ASP A 315 -15.70 54.39 -37.28
CA ASP A 315 -14.93 55.58 -36.88
C ASP A 315 -15.61 56.40 -35.76
N GLY A 316 -16.86 56.07 -35.43
CA GLY A 316 -17.66 56.71 -34.39
C GLY A 316 -18.58 57.82 -34.89
N ASN A 317 -18.59 58.11 -36.18
CA ASN A 317 -19.59 58.92 -36.86
C ASN A 317 -20.57 58.00 -37.60
N THR A 318 -21.72 58.53 -38.01
CA THR A 318 -22.77 57.72 -38.65
C THR A 318 -23.14 58.35 -39.97
N ASP A 319 -23.10 57.55 -41.04
CA ASP A 319 -23.38 57.91 -42.42
C ASP A 319 -22.51 59.07 -42.96
N GLU A 320 -21.31 59.33 -42.41
CA GLU A 320 -20.45 60.41 -42.87
C GLU A 320 -19.86 60.13 -44.25
N GLY A 321 -19.95 61.12 -45.13
CA GLY A 321 -19.54 60.93 -46.53
C GLY A 321 -20.43 59.98 -47.35
N ALA A 322 -21.43 59.32 -46.73
CA ALA A 322 -22.38 58.48 -47.42
C ALA A 322 -23.13 59.28 -48.49
N LEU A 323 -23.08 58.81 -49.74
CA LEU A 323 -23.73 59.41 -50.91
C LEU A 323 -23.23 60.81 -51.29
N ALA A 324 -22.08 61.25 -50.79
CA ALA A 324 -21.52 62.57 -51.09
C ALA A 324 -21.33 62.77 -52.60
N GLY A 325 -21.95 63.81 -53.15
CA GLY A 325 -21.81 64.21 -54.55
C GLY A 325 -22.67 63.41 -55.54
N VAL A 326 -23.53 62.50 -55.09
CA VAL A 326 -24.45 61.78 -55.97
C VAL A 326 -25.58 62.73 -56.44
N PRO A 327 -25.74 62.97 -57.76
CA PRO A 327 -26.79 63.85 -58.27
C PRO A 327 -28.17 63.19 -58.13
N CYS A 328 -29.19 64.00 -57.84
CA CYS A 328 -30.58 63.57 -57.74
C CYS A 328 -31.55 64.62 -58.31
N GLN A 329 -32.82 64.24 -58.45
CA GLN A 329 -33.90 65.12 -58.85
C GLN A 329 -34.81 65.35 -57.65
N THR A 330 -35.01 66.61 -57.26
CA THR A 330 -35.79 67.01 -56.07
C THR A 330 -37.30 66.92 -56.32
N GLY A 331 -37.71 66.93 -57.60
CA GLY A 331 -39.10 67.08 -58.01
C GLY A 331 -39.61 68.52 -57.94
N SER A 332 -38.77 69.48 -57.51
CA SER A 332 -39.09 70.91 -57.58
C SER A 332 -39.03 71.42 -59.02
N PRO A 333 -39.85 72.41 -59.41
CA PRO A 333 -39.74 73.09 -60.69
C PRO A 333 -38.42 73.86 -60.86
N GLY A 334 -38.15 74.25 -62.10
CA GLY A 334 -37.11 75.23 -62.43
C GLY A 334 -35.69 74.84 -62.06
N ALA A 335 -34.89 75.84 -61.68
CA ALA A 335 -33.50 75.70 -61.30
C ALA A 335 -33.31 74.79 -60.07
N CYS A 336 -34.34 74.64 -59.22
CA CYS A 336 -34.32 73.78 -58.03
C CYS A 336 -34.46 72.28 -58.32
N ALA A 337 -34.76 71.88 -59.57
CA ALA A 337 -34.96 70.47 -59.94
C ALA A 337 -33.70 69.61 -59.68
N ALA A 338 -32.52 70.16 -59.96
CA ALA A 338 -31.25 69.48 -59.73
C ALA A 338 -30.82 69.59 -58.26
N GLY A 339 -30.59 68.45 -57.63
CA GLY A 339 -30.10 68.34 -56.26
C GLY A 339 -28.91 67.40 -56.11
N THR A 340 -28.40 67.30 -54.90
CA THR A 340 -27.43 66.28 -54.48
C THR A 340 -28.02 65.47 -53.33
N LEU A 341 -27.81 64.15 -53.35
CA LEU A 341 -28.17 63.31 -52.21
C LEU A 341 -27.30 63.68 -51.02
N ARG A 342 -27.94 63.70 -49.85
CA ARG A 342 -27.30 63.82 -48.56
C ARG A 342 -27.93 62.79 -47.65
N CYS A 343 -27.12 62.08 -46.87
CA CYS A 343 -27.67 61.22 -45.85
C CYS A 343 -28.17 62.08 -44.68
N VAL A 344 -29.43 61.91 -44.31
CA VAL A 344 -30.04 62.60 -43.16
C VAL A 344 -30.78 61.55 -42.34
N ALA A 345 -30.27 61.25 -41.15
CA ALA A 345 -30.82 60.26 -40.22
C ALA A 345 -31.03 58.88 -40.88
N GLY A 346 -30.00 58.34 -41.56
CA GLY A 346 -30.04 57.02 -42.20
C GLY A 346 -30.91 56.93 -43.44
N ALA A 347 -31.34 58.06 -44.01
CA ALA A 347 -32.14 58.09 -45.24
C ALA A 347 -31.54 59.04 -46.29
N PRO A 348 -31.50 58.63 -47.57
CA PRO A 348 -31.06 59.49 -48.65
C PRO A 348 -32.08 60.61 -48.90
N VAL A 349 -31.70 61.85 -48.64
CA VAL A 349 -32.51 63.05 -48.88
C VAL A 349 -31.91 63.84 -50.04
N CYS A 350 -32.72 64.13 -51.05
CA CYS A 350 -32.31 64.99 -52.17
C CYS A 350 -32.51 66.46 -51.79
N THR A 351 -31.43 67.22 -51.66
CA THR A 351 -31.50 68.66 -51.39
C THR A 351 -31.20 69.47 -52.66
N PRO A 352 -31.99 70.50 -53.00
CA PRO A 352 -31.71 71.38 -54.15
C PRO A 352 -30.30 71.98 -54.08
N ARG A 353 -29.61 72.07 -55.23
CA ARG A 353 -28.27 72.68 -55.31
C ARG A 353 -28.32 74.21 -55.23
N VAL A 354 -29.45 74.79 -55.60
CA VAL A 354 -29.73 76.22 -55.55
C VAL A 354 -30.87 76.47 -54.56
N VAL A 355 -30.82 77.61 -53.88
CA VAL A 355 -31.96 78.10 -53.09
C VAL A 355 -32.89 78.90 -54.01
N PRO A 356 -34.21 78.91 -53.78
CA PRO A 356 -35.12 79.82 -54.47
C PRO A 356 -34.65 81.27 -54.34
N MET A 357 -34.52 81.97 -55.46
CA MET A 357 -34.14 83.38 -55.53
C MET A 357 -35.14 84.15 -56.37
N LEU A 358 -35.30 85.46 -56.15
CA LEU A 358 -36.19 86.26 -56.98
C LEU A 358 -35.83 86.13 -58.48
N GLU A 359 -36.85 86.00 -59.32
CA GLU A 359 -36.75 85.92 -60.77
C GLU A 359 -35.76 86.95 -61.36
N THR A 360 -34.88 86.46 -62.22
CA THR A 360 -34.07 87.28 -63.13
C THR A 360 -34.56 87.03 -64.54
N CYS A 361 -34.64 88.06 -65.38
CA CYS A 361 -35.04 87.89 -66.78
C CYS A 361 -33.97 87.10 -67.58
N ASN A 362 -33.98 85.77 -67.46
CA ASN A 362 -32.98 84.85 -67.99
C ASN A 362 -33.61 83.58 -68.60
N GLY A 363 -34.93 83.44 -68.55
CA GLY A 363 -35.65 82.27 -69.10
C GLY A 363 -35.55 81.03 -68.23
N ALA A 364 -35.14 81.16 -66.98
CA ALA A 364 -35.15 80.12 -65.96
C ALA A 364 -36.12 80.52 -64.83
N ASP A 365 -36.75 79.50 -64.24
CA ASP A 365 -37.55 79.61 -63.03
C ASP A 365 -36.57 79.58 -61.83
N ASP A 366 -36.18 80.78 -61.39
CA ASP A 366 -35.16 81.05 -60.36
C ASP A 366 -35.75 80.96 -58.94
N ASP A 367 -37.04 81.29 -58.77
CA ASP A 367 -37.76 81.19 -57.49
C ASP A 367 -38.47 79.84 -57.29
N CYS A 368 -38.42 78.98 -58.30
CA CYS A 368 -38.85 77.59 -58.26
C CYS A 368 -40.35 77.42 -57.98
N ASP A 369 -41.17 78.41 -58.36
CA ASP A 369 -42.63 78.40 -58.18
C ASP A 369 -43.39 77.71 -59.35
N GLY A 370 -42.66 77.31 -60.40
CA GLY A 370 -43.17 76.61 -61.57
C GLY A 370 -43.52 77.52 -62.74
N ALA A 371 -43.25 78.81 -62.61
CA ALA A 371 -43.47 79.81 -63.62
C ALA A 371 -42.08 80.39 -64.05
N THR A 372 -41.97 80.99 -65.24
CA THR A 372 -40.68 81.51 -65.74
C THR A 372 -40.75 83.02 -66.02
N ASP A 373 -39.85 83.78 -65.40
CA ASP A 373 -39.72 85.24 -65.48
C ASP A 373 -40.98 86.05 -65.07
N GLU A 374 -41.63 85.63 -63.99
CA GLU A 374 -42.87 86.24 -63.47
C GLU A 374 -42.63 87.61 -62.83
N SER A 375 -43.71 88.38 -62.75
CA SER A 375 -43.67 89.73 -62.16
C SER A 375 -42.74 90.71 -62.91
N ASN A 376 -42.36 90.37 -64.15
CA ASN A 376 -41.59 91.21 -65.06
C ASN A 376 -40.22 91.62 -64.47
N PRO A 377 -39.33 90.63 -64.21
CA PRO A 377 -38.07 90.87 -63.53
C PRO A 377 -37.15 91.76 -64.36
N GLY A 378 -36.48 92.73 -63.72
CA GLY A 378 -35.60 93.70 -64.42
C GLY A 378 -36.33 94.73 -65.29
N ALA A 379 -37.66 94.85 -65.18
CA ALA A 379 -38.45 95.85 -65.87
C ALA A 379 -38.50 97.22 -65.16
N GLY A 380 -38.93 98.26 -65.88
CA GLY A 380 -39.18 99.59 -65.34
C GLY A 380 -37.99 100.55 -65.36
N PHE A 381 -36.84 100.13 -65.89
CA PHE A 381 -35.70 101.02 -66.13
C PHE A 381 -35.89 101.77 -67.45
N ALA A 382 -35.53 103.05 -67.47
CA ALA A 382 -35.57 103.84 -68.70
C ALA A 382 -34.56 103.28 -69.71
N CYS A 383 -35.01 103.08 -70.95
CA CYS A 383 -34.20 102.59 -72.04
C CYS A 383 -34.51 103.40 -73.32
N ASN A 384 -33.62 103.31 -74.32
CA ASN A 384 -33.84 103.95 -75.61
C ASN A 384 -34.26 102.90 -76.64
N ALA A 385 -35.49 103.01 -77.15
CA ALA A 385 -36.07 102.05 -78.09
C ALA A 385 -35.59 102.24 -79.54
N GLY A 386 -34.66 103.17 -79.80
CA GLY A 386 -34.04 103.39 -81.10
C GLY A 386 -34.95 104.04 -82.16
N GLN A 387 -36.14 104.49 -81.78
CA GLN A 387 -37.10 105.13 -82.70
C GLN A 387 -36.94 106.66 -82.72
N PRO A 388 -37.19 107.35 -83.87
CA PRO A 388 -37.12 108.81 -83.94
C PRO A 388 -38.21 109.53 -83.12
N GLY A 389 -37.88 110.69 -82.54
CA GLY A 389 -38.86 111.58 -81.88
C GLY A 389 -39.32 111.10 -80.50
N GLN A 390 -40.57 111.42 -80.12
CA GLN A 390 -41.13 111.11 -78.79
C GLN A 390 -41.27 109.60 -78.49
N CYS A 391 -41.05 108.74 -79.49
CA CYS A 391 -41.02 107.27 -79.34
C CYS A 391 -39.64 106.72 -78.91
N ALA A 392 -38.61 107.57 -78.77
CA ALA A 392 -37.27 107.15 -78.39
C ALA A 392 -37.18 106.66 -76.93
N ALA A 393 -38.00 107.21 -76.04
CA ALA A 393 -38.04 106.83 -74.63
C ALA A 393 -38.92 105.59 -74.43
N GLY A 394 -38.35 104.55 -73.81
CA GLY A 394 -39.04 103.33 -73.44
C GLY A 394 -38.72 102.89 -72.02
N SER A 395 -39.38 101.84 -71.56
CA SER A 395 -39.05 101.14 -70.32
C SER A 395 -38.64 99.70 -70.64
N THR A 396 -37.67 99.18 -69.89
CA THR A 396 -37.32 97.75 -69.97
C THR A 396 -38.52 96.90 -69.55
N ALA A 397 -38.70 95.78 -70.23
CA ALA A 397 -39.65 94.73 -69.90
C ALA A 397 -39.00 93.37 -70.18
N CYS A 398 -39.28 92.36 -69.38
CA CYS A 398 -38.88 91.00 -69.63
C CYS A 398 -39.85 90.35 -70.63
N VAL A 399 -39.33 89.93 -71.78
CA VAL A 399 -40.13 89.26 -72.82
C VAL A 399 -39.36 88.05 -73.31
N GLY A 400 -39.82 86.84 -72.95
CA GLY A 400 -39.23 85.57 -73.37
C GLY A 400 -37.81 85.35 -72.85
N GLY A 401 -37.57 85.58 -71.55
CA GLY A 401 -36.26 85.38 -70.91
C GLY A 401 -35.19 86.41 -71.27
N VAL A 402 -35.58 87.53 -71.90
CA VAL A 402 -34.66 88.60 -72.29
C VAL A 402 -35.27 89.96 -71.97
N THR A 403 -34.47 90.81 -71.32
CA THR A 403 -34.85 92.20 -71.04
C THR A 403 -34.84 93.00 -72.34
N VAL A 404 -36.03 93.37 -72.82
CA VAL A 404 -36.23 94.17 -74.04
C VAL A 404 -36.67 95.59 -73.70
N CYS A 405 -36.35 96.56 -74.55
CA CYS A 405 -36.83 97.93 -74.41
C CYS A 405 -38.16 98.11 -75.15
N GLN A 406 -39.26 98.38 -74.42
CA GLN A 406 -40.55 98.66 -75.03
C GLN A 406 -40.75 100.19 -75.17
N PRO A 407 -41.00 100.71 -76.39
CA PRO A 407 -41.24 102.14 -76.59
C PRO A 407 -42.52 102.61 -75.88
N GLY A 408 -42.49 103.83 -75.34
CA GLY A 408 -43.66 104.44 -74.73
C GLY A 408 -44.80 104.68 -75.73
N ALA A 409 -46.05 104.51 -75.29
CA ALA A 409 -47.22 104.70 -76.15
C ALA A 409 -47.24 106.11 -76.77
N PRO A 410 -47.54 106.27 -78.07
CA PRO A 410 -47.61 107.58 -78.69
C PRO A 410 -48.69 108.43 -78.01
N GLY A 411 -48.30 109.58 -77.47
CA GLY A 411 -49.24 110.56 -76.93
C GLY A 411 -50.17 111.08 -78.03
N ALA A 412 -51.41 111.41 -77.67
CA ALA A 412 -52.38 111.95 -78.62
C ALA A 412 -51.86 113.26 -79.24
N GLU A 413 -51.69 113.29 -80.56
CA GLU A 413 -51.27 114.49 -81.28
C GLU A 413 -52.36 115.57 -81.24
N THR A 414 -52.01 116.73 -80.72
CA THR A 414 -52.86 117.93 -80.79
C THR A 414 -52.37 118.77 -81.96
N CYS A 415 -53.22 119.02 -82.95
CA CYS A 415 -52.85 119.75 -84.16
C CYS A 415 -52.48 121.22 -83.84
N ASN A 416 -51.19 121.54 -83.77
CA ASN A 416 -50.65 122.90 -83.53
C ASN A 416 -49.75 123.41 -84.67
N GLY A 417 -49.78 122.77 -85.84
CA GLY A 417 -49.15 123.29 -87.06
C GLY A 417 -47.71 122.84 -87.33
N VAL A 418 -47.24 121.77 -86.67
CA VAL A 418 -46.24 120.83 -87.21
C VAL A 418 -46.59 119.43 -86.76
#